data_AF-A0A938F4Q7-F1
#
_entry.id   AF-A0A938F4Q7-F1
#
_cell.length_a   1.000
_cell.length_b   1.000
_cell.length_c   1.000
_cell.angle_alpha   90.00
_cell.angle_beta   90.00
_cell.angle_gamma   90.00
#
_symmetry.space_group_name_H-M   'P 1'
#
loop_
_entity.id
_entity.type
_entity.pdbx_description
1 polymer ?
#
loop_
_entity_poly.entity_id
_entity_poly.type
_entity_poly.pdbx_seq_one_letter_code
_entity_poly.pdbx_strand_id
1 'polypeptide(L)'
;MKRIAITLIFMLAWMALPVTAQAAEMVIRPSKTTNLAVEETITIMLENFPSKAGIYLQQCAEPAIGLRPIDCNPQTQLWITNARGGSFMPNSTISMKLVAKYAATDCVSQKCGIVARYDHTAGTDTSEDQFLPITFSTGNTAVDTPISVIEGQGIGNLPKSLKVGKRLSLPIQTLQGISISYRSASTEVCSLKNNVVRAIKQGKCKVQLFAPASDTYAMFALNYNLRISR
;
A
#
# COMPACT_ATOMS: atom_id res chain seq x y z
N MET A 1 -11.95 -13.32 -89.54
CA MET A 1 -12.62 -12.31 -88.68
C MET A 1 -12.38 -12.68 -87.23
N LYS A 2 -11.35 -12.11 -86.58
CA LYS A 2 -11.01 -12.36 -85.16
C LYS A 2 -11.40 -11.11 -84.36
N ARG A 3 -12.39 -11.22 -83.48
CA ARG A 3 -12.76 -10.16 -82.54
C ARG A 3 -12.15 -10.51 -81.18
N ILE A 4 -11.11 -9.76 -80.81
CA ILE A 4 -10.45 -9.84 -79.51
C ILE A 4 -11.33 -9.06 -78.52
N ALA A 5 -11.91 -9.76 -77.54
CA ALA A 5 -12.62 -9.14 -76.44
C ALA A 5 -11.62 -8.82 -75.33
N ILE A 6 -11.39 -7.53 -75.08
CA ILE A 6 -10.55 -7.02 -73.98
C ILE A 6 -11.48 -6.81 -72.78
N THR A 7 -11.38 -7.69 -71.78
CA THR A 7 -12.08 -7.55 -70.50
C THR A 7 -11.31 -6.56 -69.61
N LEU A 8 -11.88 -5.37 -69.40
CA LEU A 8 -11.43 -4.38 -68.42
C LEU A 8 -11.75 -4.88 -67.01
N ILE A 9 -10.70 -5.22 -66.25
CA ILE A 9 -10.79 -5.53 -64.82
C ILE A 9 -10.70 -4.20 -64.06
N PHE A 10 -11.84 -3.72 -63.54
CA PHE A 10 -11.86 -2.62 -62.55
C PHE A 10 -11.38 -3.17 -61.20
N MET A 11 -10.11 -2.93 -60.87
CA MET A 11 -9.58 -3.18 -59.53
C MET A 11 -10.15 -2.11 -58.59
N LEU A 12 -11.15 -2.47 -57.77
CA LEU A 12 -11.56 -1.64 -56.65
C LEU A 12 -10.42 -1.61 -55.63
N ALA A 13 -9.61 -0.56 -55.68
CA ALA A 13 -8.62 -0.26 -54.66
C ALA A 13 -9.37 0.11 -53.37
N TRP A 14 -9.45 -0.85 -52.45
CA TRP A 14 -9.99 -0.66 -51.12
C TRP A 14 -9.01 0.25 -50.35
N MET A 15 -9.25 1.56 -50.38
CA MET A 15 -8.53 2.50 -49.52
C MET A 15 -8.93 2.22 -48.08
N ALA A 16 -8.10 1.45 -47.37
CA ALA A 16 -8.16 1.39 -45.91
C ALA A 16 -7.76 2.77 -45.38
N LEU A 17 -8.74 3.55 -44.94
CA LEU A 17 -8.47 4.74 -44.13
C LEU A 17 -7.71 4.28 -42.88
N PRO A 18 -6.59 4.93 -42.50
CA PRO A 18 -5.95 4.62 -41.25
C PRO A 18 -6.93 4.94 -40.12
N VAL A 19 -7.35 3.91 -39.39
CA VAL A 19 -8.01 4.10 -38.09
C VAL A 19 -6.96 4.74 -37.18
N THR A 20 -7.02 6.06 -37.05
CA THR A 20 -6.26 6.77 -36.03
C THR A 20 -6.79 6.30 -34.69
N ALA A 21 -5.97 5.58 -33.93
CA ALA A 21 -6.29 5.27 -32.55
C ALA A 21 -6.41 6.60 -31.78
N GLN A 22 -7.64 7.06 -31.58
CA GLN A 22 -7.90 8.28 -30.83
C GLN A 22 -7.79 7.93 -29.36
N ALA A 23 -6.79 8.52 -28.69
CA ALA A 23 -6.67 8.40 -27.25
C ALA A 23 -7.89 9.05 -26.58
N ALA A 24 -8.27 8.54 -25.41
CA ALA A 24 -9.32 9.14 -24.59
C ALA A 24 -9.04 10.62 -24.33
N GLU A 25 -10.06 11.46 -24.47
CA GLU A 25 -9.93 12.91 -24.34
C GLU A 25 -10.18 13.37 -22.90
N MET A 26 -11.06 12.67 -22.18
CA MET A 26 -11.34 12.95 -20.77
C MET A 26 -10.09 12.71 -19.92
N VAL A 27 -9.78 13.63 -19.00
CA VAL A 27 -8.69 13.45 -18.04
C VAL A 27 -9.27 13.12 -16.68
N ILE A 28 -8.78 12.04 -16.07
CA ILE A 28 -9.18 11.58 -14.74
C ILE A 28 -8.06 11.90 -13.76
N ARG A 29 -8.37 12.65 -12.70
CA ARG A 29 -7.42 13.06 -11.65
C ARG A 29 -7.87 12.54 -10.29
N PRO A 30 -7.53 11.29 -9.93
CA PRO A 30 -7.71 10.81 -8.56
C PRO A 30 -6.75 11.52 -7.62
N SER A 31 -7.17 11.82 -6.39
CA SER A 31 -6.32 12.42 -5.36
C SER A 31 -5.19 11.50 -4.91
N LYS A 32 -5.37 10.19 -5.11
CA LYS A 32 -4.41 9.15 -4.77
C LYS A 32 -4.70 7.90 -5.59
N THR A 33 -3.64 7.26 -6.07
CA THR A 33 -3.70 5.97 -6.78
C THR A 33 -2.74 4.93 -6.21
N THR A 34 -1.79 5.32 -5.35
CA THR A 34 -0.80 4.40 -4.78
C THR A 34 -0.82 4.44 -3.26
N ASN A 35 -0.33 3.37 -2.63
CA ASN A 35 -0.27 3.23 -1.17
C ASN A 35 -1.63 3.48 -0.49
N LEU A 36 -2.71 3.01 -1.13
CA LEU A 36 -4.06 3.09 -0.57
C LEU A 36 -4.16 2.24 0.71
N ALA A 37 -4.92 2.68 1.70
CA ALA A 37 -5.31 1.84 2.84
C ALA A 37 -6.25 0.71 2.37
N VAL A 38 -6.37 -0.37 3.16
CA VAL A 38 -7.22 -1.55 2.86
C VAL A 38 -8.62 -1.17 2.39
N GLU A 39 -9.16 -0.09 2.95
CA GLU A 39 -10.26 0.66 2.37
C GLU A 39 -9.94 2.15 2.44
N GLU A 40 -10.09 2.88 1.34
CA GLU A 40 -9.81 4.31 1.30
C GLU A 40 -10.81 5.02 0.39
N THR A 41 -11.38 6.12 0.87
CA THR A 41 -12.18 7.02 0.03
C THR A 41 -11.27 8.09 -0.54
N ILE A 42 -11.20 8.14 -1.86
CA ILE A 42 -10.46 9.15 -2.60
C ILE A 42 -11.42 10.15 -3.25
N THR A 43 -10.90 11.31 -3.63
CA THR A 43 -11.62 12.26 -4.49
C THR A 43 -11.12 12.17 -5.91
N ILE A 44 -11.99 12.35 -6.90
CA ILE A 44 -11.65 12.37 -8.32
C ILE A 44 -12.15 13.68 -8.92
N MET A 45 -11.30 14.34 -9.70
CA MET A 45 -11.66 15.46 -10.56
C MET A 45 -11.58 15.03 -12.02
N LEU A 46 -12.51 15.54 -12.84
CA LEU A 46 -12.56 15.26 -14.27
C LEU A 46 -12.34 16.55 -15.06
N GLU A 47 -11.59 16.45 -16.15
CA GLU A 47 -11.43 17.51 -17.15
C GLU A 47 -11.82 16.95 -18.52
N ASN A 48 -12.23 17.82 -19.45
CA ASN A 48 -12.68 17.45 -20.80
C ASN A 48 -13.76 16.36 -20.79
N PHE A 49 -14.74 16.46 -19.90
CA PHE A 49 -15.82 15.48 -19.82
C PHE A 49 -16.59 15.41 -21.15
N PRO A 50 -16.83 14.21 -21.72
CA PRO A 50 -17.40 14.08 -23.05
C PRO A 50 -18.85 14.56 -23.09
N SER A 51 -19.24 15.23 -24.18
CA SER A 51 -20.63 15.64 -24.41
C SER A 51 -21.49 14.52 -24.98
N LYS A 52 -20.89 13.43 -25.47
CA LYS A 52 -21.56 12.32 -26.17
C LYS A 52 -22.48 11.52 -25.25
N ALA A 53 -22.02 11.16 -24.07
CA ALA A 53 -22.72 10.33 -23.09
C ALA A 53 -22.09 10.49 -21.70
N GLY A 54 -22.75 9.97 -20.66
CA GLY A 54 -22.15 9.89 -19.33
C GLY A 54 -21.04 8.84 -19.25
N ILE A 55 -20.36 8.78 -18.11
CA ILE A 55 -19.22 7.88 -17.87
C ILE A 55 -19.52 7.01 -16.65
N TYR A 56 -19.25 5.71 -16.75
CA TYR A 56 -19.11 4.86 -15.58
C TYR A 56 -17.68 4.87 -15.08
N LEU A 57 -17.50 5.19 -13.80
CA LEU A 57 -16.26 4.93 -13.06
C LEU A 57 -16.45 3.71 -12.17
N GLN A 58 -15.50 2.77 -12.18
CA GLN A 58 -15.61 1.56 -11.37
C GLN A 58 -14.23 0.96 -11.04
N GLN A 59 -14.09 0.35 -9.88
CA GLN A 59 -12.89 -0.41 -9.54
C GLN A 59 -12.95 -1.80 -10.20
N CYS A 60 -11.92 -2.17 -10.95
CA CYS A 60 -11.83 -3.48 -11.58
C CYS A 60 -10.42 -4.07 -11.53
N ALA A 61 -10.31 -5.39 -11.72
CA ALA A 61 -9.06 -6.06 -12.05
C ALA A 61 -8.57 -5.64 -13.44
N GLU A 62 -7.27 -5.66 -13.66
CA GLU A 62 -6.68 -5.40 -14.98
C GLU A 62 -7.19 -6.43 -15.99
N PRO A 63 -7.69 -6.00 -17.17
CA PRO A 63 -8.13 -6.93 -18.20
C PRO A 63 -6.95 -7.50 -18.98
N ALA A 64 -7.20 -8.54 -19.77
CA ALA A 64 -6.27 -8.89 -20.83
C ALA A 64 -6.12 -7.72 -21.82
N ILE A 65 -4.95 -7.64 -22.48
CA ILE A 65 -4.60 -6.53 -23.38
C ILE A 65 -5.69 -6.36 -24.44
N GLY A 66 -6.18 -5.11 -24.58
CA GLY A 66 -7.19 -4.75 -25.58
C GLY A 66 -8.63 -5.14 -25.23
N LEU A 67 -8.87 -5.70 -24.04
CA LEU A 67 -10.21 -6.03 -23.56
C LEU A 67 -10.66 -5.09 -22.45
N ARG A 68 -11.98 -5.00 -22.26
CA ARG A 68 -12.57 -4.38 -21.07
C ARG A 68 -12.51 -5.30 -19.86
N PRO A 69 -12.40 -4.75 -18.64
CA PRO A 69 -12.50 -5.54 -17.42
C PRO A 69 -13.88 -6.19 -17.28
N ILE A 70 -13.88 -7.48 -16.94
CA ILE A 70 -15.07 -8.26 -16.62
C ILE A 70 -15.23 -8.46 -15.11
N ASP A 71 -14.13 -8.40 -14.36
CA ASP A 71 -14.09 -8.56 -12.92
C ASP A 71 -14.02 -7.18 -12.24
N CYS A 72 -15.18 -6.64 -11.90
CA CYS A 72 -15.33 -5.30 -11.35
C CYS A 72 -16.13 -5.33 -10.05
N ASN A 73 -15.80 -4.45 -9.11
CA ASN A 73 -16.52 -4.31 -7.86
C ASN A 73 -17.85 -3.57 -8.09
N PRO A 74 -19.03 -4.24 -8.00
CA PRO A 74 -20.32 -3.61 -8.27
C PRO A 74 -20.65 -2.49 -7.28
N GLN A 75 -20.09 -2.51 -6.07
CA GLN A 75 -20.33 -1.50 -5.04
C GLN A 75 -19.64 -0.16 -5.32
N THR A 76 -18.73 -0.12 -6.29
CA THR A 76 -17.94 1.09 -6.64
C THR A 76 -18.38 1.74 -7.93
N GLN A 77 -19.40 1.21 -8.61
CA GLN A 77 -19.84 1.78 -9.88
C GLN A 77 -20.52 3.13 -9.63
N LEU A 78 -19.95 4.19 -10.21
CA LEU A 78 -20.48 5.53 -10.22
C LEU A 78 -20.90 5.92 -11.63
N TRP A 79 -22.11 6.45 -11.78
CA TRP A 79 -22.56 7.04 -13.04
C TRP A 79 -22.37 8.56 -13.00
N ILE A 80 -21.37 9.05 -13.73
CA ILE A 80 -21.06 10.47 -13.84
C ILE A 80 -21.85 11.04 -15.01
N THR A 81 -22.79 11.94 -14.74
CA THR A 81 -23.71 12.49 -15.75
C THR A 81 -24.42 13.75 -15.25
N ASN A 82 -24.96 14.56 -16.18
CA ASN A 82 -25.92 15.63 -15.86
C ASN A 82 -27.38 15.12 -15.83
N ALA A 83 -27.62 13.88 -16.22
CA ALA A 83 -28.95 13.28 -16.18
C ALA A 83 -29.43 13.04 -14.74
N ARG A 84 -30.74 13.10 -14.54
CA ARG A 84 -31.36 12.77 -13.25
C ARG A 84 -31.02 11.33 -12.86
N GLY A 85 -30.56 11.14 -11.63
CA GLY A 85 -30.19 9.81 -11.11
C GLY A 85 -28.72 9.45 -11.29
N GLY A 86 -27.89 10.33 -11.86
CA GLY A 86 -26.44 10.22 -11.80
C GLY A 86 -25.93 10.18 -10.36
N SER A 87 -24.85 9.44 -10.14
CA SER A 87 -24.15 9.42 -8.85
C SER A 87 -23.50 10.78 -8.55
N PHE A 88 -22.91 11.40 -9.56
CA PHE A 88 -22.25 12.70 -9.47
C PHE A 88 -22.39 13.49 -10.78
N MET A 89 -22.39 14.82 -10.67
CA MET A 89 -22.23 15.70 -11.83
C MET A 89 -20.76 15.75 -12.27
N PRO A 90 -20.46 15.90 -13.57
CA PRO A 90 -19.09 15.89 -14.09
C PRO A 90 -18.13 16.92 -13.46
N ASN A 91 -18.64 18.07 -13.06
CA ASN A 91 -17.87 19.19 -12.49
C ASN A 91 -17.83 19.20 -10.95
N SER A 92 -18.42 18.20 -10.30
CA SER A 92 -18.43 18.07 -8.84
C SER A 92 -17.18 17.36 -8.33
N THR A 93 -16.90 17.47 -7.03
CA THR A 93 -15.91 16.61 -6.38
C THR A 93 -16.50 15.21 -6.24
N ILE A 94 -16.00 14.26 -7.03
CA ILE A 94 -16.46 12.88 -7.03
C ILE A 94 -15.76 12.13 -5.90
N SER A 95 -16.51 11.47 -5.02
CA SER A 95 -15.93 10.60 -3.98
C SER A 95 -16.10 9.14 -4.36
N MET A 96 -15.01 8.38 -4.34
CA MET A 96 -15.01 6.95 -4.66
C MET A 96 -14.28 6.17 -3.57
N LYS A 97 -14.97 5.19 -2.96
CA LYS A 97 -14.36 4.25 -2.02
C LYS A 97 -13.71 3.11 -2.80
N LEU A 98 -12.40 2.93 -2.61
CA LEU A 98 -11.63 1.81 -3.15
C LEU A 98 -11.33 0.82 -2.03
N VAL A 99 -11.35 -0.47 -2.35
CA VAL A 99 -11.10 -1.56 -1.39
C VAL A 99 -10.03 -2.51 -1.90
N ALA A 100 -9.14 -2.99 -1.02
CA ALA A 100 -8.06 -3.89 -1.39
C ALA A 100 -8.59 -5.25 -1.88
N LYS A 101 -9.77 -5.66 -1.42
CA LYS A 101 -10.42 -6.91 -1.83
C LYS A 101 -11.90 -6.71 -2.04
N TYR A 102 -12.44 -7.38 -3.06
CA TYR A 102 -13.89 -7.48 -3.28
C TYR A 102 -14.19 -8.84 -3.91
N ALA A 103 -15.27 -9.49 -3.47
CA ALA A 103 -15.58 -10.87 -3.88
C ALA A 103 -14.32 -11.79 -3.78
N ALA A 104 -13.90 -12.41 -4.88
CA ALA A 104 -12.69 -13.22 -4.96
C ALA A 104 -11.43 -12.45 -5.40
N THR A 105 -11.57 -11.17 -5.75
CA THR A 105 -10.52 -10.33 -6.31
C THR A 105 -9.70 -9.71 -5.19
N ASP A 106 -8.40 -9.95 -5.20
CA ASP A 106 -7.42 -9.35 -4.29
C ASP A 106 -6.49 -8.39 -5.05
N CYS A 107 -6.71 -7.08 -4.89
CA CYS A 107 -5.96 -6.01 -5.54
C CYS A 107 -4.61 -5.71 -4.86
N VAL A 108 -4.25 -6.44 -3.80
CA VAL A 108 -2.90 -6.44 -3.24
C VAL A 108 -2.00 -7.42 -4.00
N SER A 109 -2.57 -8.54 -4.46
CA SER A 109 -1.83 -9.61 -5.14
C SER A 109 -1.95 -9.58 -6.67
N GLN A 110 -2.97 -8.92 -7.22
CA GLN A 110 -3.13 -8.69 -8.65
C GLN A 110 -3.31 -7.21 -8.96
N LYS A 111 -3.12 -6.85 -10.23
CA LYS A 111 -3.30 -5.46 -10.67
C LYS A 111 -4.78 -5.11 -10.76
N CYS A 112 -5.13 -4.00 -10.15
CA CYS A 112 -6.45 -3.38 -10.24
C CYS A 112 -6.32 -1.92 -10.67
N GLY A 113 -7.45 -1.32 -11.05
CA GLY A 113 -7.50 0.07 -11.47
C GLY A 113 -8.88 0.68 -11.35
N ILE A 114 -8.93 2.01 -11.47
CA ILE A 114 -10.15 2.76 -11.72
C ILE A 114 -10.37 2.73 -13.24
N VAL A 115 -11.53 2.23 -13.64
CA VAL A 115 -11.91 2.07 -15.04
C VAL A 115 -12.92 3.14 -15.38
N ALA A 116 -12.66 3.89 -16.45
CA ALA A 116 -13.67 4.71 -17.10
C ALA A 116 -14.14 4.03 -18.38
N ARG A 117 -15.44 4.12 -18.63
CA ARG A 117 -16.06 3.74 -19.90
C ARG A 117 -17.31 4.58 -20.12
N TYR A 118 -17.74 4.72 -21.37
CA TYR A 118 -19.05 5.30 -21.66
C TYR A 118 -20.18 4.55 -20.94
N ASP A 119 -21.22 5.30 -20.57
CA ASP A 119 -22.40 4.75 -19.95
C ASP A 119 -23.22 3.87 -20.92
N HIS A 120 -24.32 3.33 -20.41
CA HIS A 120 -25.18 2.41 -21.15
C HIS A 120 -25.79 3.01 -22.43
N THR A 121 -25.78 4.34 -22.60
CA THR A 121 -26.28 5.00 -23.82
C THR A 121 -25.27 4.96 -24.97
N ALA A 122 -23.98 4.76 -24.68
CA ALA A 122 -22.91 4.65 -25.67
C ALA A 122 -21.99 3.45 -25.37
N GLY A 123 -22.54 2.37 -24.80
CA GLY A 123 -21.78 1.28 -24.21
C GLY A 123 -20.91 0.45 -25.17
N THR A 124 -21.05 0.59 -26.49
CA THR A 124 -20.17 -0.07 -27.48
C THR A 124 -18.98 0.79 -27.91
N ASP A 125 -18.99 2.07 -27.55
CA ASP A 125 -17.91 3.00 -27.87
C ASP A 125 -16.80 2.89 -26.82
N THR A 126 -15.58 2.65 -27.26
CA THR A 126 -14.39 2.48 -26.42
C THR A 126 -13.46 3.69 -26.46
N SER A 127 -13.85 4.80 -27.10
CA SER A 127 -12.95 5.95 -27.29
C SER A 127 -12.56 6.63 -25.98
N GLU A 128 -13.35 6.46 -24.91
CA GLU A 128 -13.07 6.99 -23.56
C GLU A 128 -12.67 5.89 -22.57
N ASP A 129 -12.40 4.67 -23.04
CA ASP A 129 -11.96 3.60 -22.16
C ASP A 129 -10.59 3.94 -21.58
N GLN A 130 -10.52 4.03 -20.26
CA GLN A 130 -9.29 4.31 -19.54
C GLN A 130 -9.15 3.36 -18.36
N PHE A 131 -7.92 2.93 -18.09
CA PHE A 131 -7.57 2.14 -16.93
C PHE A 131 -6.49 2.88 -16.16
N LEU A 132 -6.81 3.34 -14.95
CA LEU A 132 -5.86 4.00 -14.05
C LEU A 132 -5.42 2.98 -12.99
N PRO A 133 -4.17 2.48 -13.04
CA PRO A 133 -3.69 1.51 -12.08
C PRO A 133 -3.76 2.07 -10.66
N ILE A 134 -4.18 1.22 -9.72
CA ILE A 134 -4.16 1.52 -8.30
C ILE A 134 -3.31 0.51 -7.53
N THR A 135 -2.65 0.95 -6.47
CA THR A 135 -1.95 0.06 -5.53
C THR A 135 -2.39 0.33 -4.11
N PHE A 136 -2.64 -0.76 -3.40
CA PHE A 136 -2.86 -0.75 -1.97
C PHE A 136 -1.52 -0.92 -1.27
N SER A 137 -1.35 -0.20 -0.16
CA SER A 137 -0.27 -0.50 0.76
C SER A 137 -0.42 -1.96 1.21
N THR A 138 0.70 -2.68 1.35
CA THR A 138 0.72 -4.02 1.97
C THR A 138 0.48 -3.94 3.48
N GLY A 139 -0.08 -2.83 3.97
CA GLY A 139 -0.45 -2.62 5.36
C GLY A 139 -1.60 -3.53 5.73
N ASN A 140 -1.25 -4.64 6.38
CA ASN A 140 -2.05 -5.56 7.16
C ASN A 140 -3.57 -5.35 7.01
N THR A 141 -4.16 -6.06 6.04
CA THR A 141 -5.58 -6.40 6.06
C THR A 141 -5.96 -6.81 7.48
N ALA A 142 -6.91 -6.09 8.07
CA ALA A 142 -7.73 -6.61 9.14
C ALA A 142 -8.55 -7.78 8.56
N VAL A 143 -7.92 -8.95 8.49
CA VAL A 143 -8.50 -10.28 8.30
C VAL A 143 -7.76 -11.18 9.27
N ASP A 144 -8.47 -11.54 10.33
CA ASP A 144 -8.31 -12.71 11.20
C ASP A 144 -7.02 -13.55 11.00
N THR A 145 -5.92 -13.05 11.55
CA THR A 145 -4.79 -13.85 12.05
C THR A 145 -4.75 -13.62 13.56
N PRO A 146 -4.30 -14.58 14.38
CA PRO A 146 -4.41 -14.48 15.83
C PRO A 146 -3.83 -13.14 16.26
N ILE A 147 -4.55 -12.42 17.13
CA ILE A 147 -4.10 -11.20 17.81
C ILE A 147 -2.58 -11.24 17.85
N SER A 148 -1.90 -10.33 17.14
CA SER A 148 -0.47 -10.12 17.36
C SER A 148 -0.38 -9.63 18.80
N VAL A 149 -0.31 -10.58 19.73
CA VAL A 149 -0.03 -10.32 21.12
C VAL A 149 1.35 -9.69 21.04
N ILE A 150 1.40 -8.38 21.23
CA ILE A 150 2.65 -7.68 21.41
C ILE A 150 3.20 -8.24 22.72
N GLU A 151 3.98 -9.32 22.62
CA GLU A 151 4.54 -9.98 23.78
C GLU A 151 5.59 -9.06 24.39
N GLY A 152 5.62 -9.04 25.72
CA GLY A 152 6.68 -8.34 26.44
C GLY A 152 8.01 -9.00 26.15
N GLN A 153 9.01 -8.23 25.76
CA GLN A 153 10.38 -8.75 25.71
C GLN A 153 10.91 -8.89 27.14
N GLY A 154 11.85 -9.81 27.30
CA GLY A 154 12.48 -10.08 28.58
C GLY A 154 13.97 -10.33 28.44
N ILE A 155 14.64 -10.25 29.58
CA ILE A 155 16.02 -10.68 29.74
C ILE A 155 16.07 -11.77 30.81
N GLY A 156 17.06 -12.65 30.72
CA GLY A 156 17.32 -13.61 31.78
C GLY A 156 17.76 -12.97 33.09
N ASN A 157 17.99 -13.79 34.10
CA ASN A 157 18.45 -13.33 35.41
C ASN A 157 19.77 -12.58 35.32
N LEU A 158 19.77 -11.33 35.80
CA LEU A 158 20.99 -10.54 35.95
C LEU A 158 21.60 -10.72 37.35
N PRO A 159 22.95 -10.76 37.48
CA PRO A 159 23.61 -10.80 38.78
C PRO A 159 23.21 -9.62 39.67
N LYS A 160 23.04 -9.80 40.98
CA LYS A 160 22.64 -8.68 41.87
C LYS A 160 23.83 -7.94 42.49
N SER A 161 25.03 -8.53 42.42
CA SER A 161 26.24 -7.97 43.02
C SER A 161 27.50 -8.20 42.21
N LEU A 162 28.45 -7.27 42.33
CA LEU A 162 29.78 -7.33 41.71
C LEU A 162 30.82 -6.75 42.67
N LYS A 163 32.00 -7.38 42.79
CA LYS A 163 33.10 -6.84 43.62
C LYS A 163 33.81 -5.68 42.91
N VAL A 164 34.31 -4.70 43.67
CA VAL A 164 35.12 -3.60 43.13
C VAL A 164 36.26 -4.14 42.25
N GLY A 165 36.51 -3.46 41.12
CA GLY A 165 37.54 -3.83 40.15
C GLY A 165 37.17 -4.96 39.18
N LYS A 166 36.07 -5.67 39.41
CA LYS A 166 35.59 -6.72 38.49
C LYS A 166 34.75 -6.14 37.35
N ARG A 167 34.58 -6.96 36.30
CA ARG A 167 33.77 -6.67 35.12
C ARG A 167 32.61 -7.65 35.05
N LEU A 168 31.47 -7.18 34.53
CA LEU A 168 30.28 -7.97 34.26
C LEU A 168 29.83 -7.70 32.83
N SER A 169 29.72 -8.75 32.03
CA SER A 169 29.11 -8.69 30.70
C SER A 169 27.60 -8.91 30.82
N LEU A 170 26.82 -7.97 30.33
CA LEU A 170 25.37 -8.06 30.27
C LEU A 170 24.92 -8.64 28.91
N PRO A 171 23.69 -9.19 28.79
CA PRO A 171 23.19 -9.75 27.53
C PRO A 171 23.20 -8.72 26.40
N ILE A 172 23.55 -9.11 25.18
CA ILE A 172 23.51 -8.19 24.04
C ILE A 172 22.14 -8.15 23.34
N GLN A 173 21.30 -9.14 23.62
CA GLN A 173 19.95 -9.29 23.06
C GLN A 173 18.96 -9.71 24.15
N THR A 174 17.68 -9.41 23.93
CA THR A 174 16.57 -9.98 24.69
C THR A 174 16.46 -11.48 24.42
N LEU A 175 15.66 -12.20 25.23
CA LEU A 175 15.35 -13.61 24.95
C LEU A 175 14.67 -13.81 23.59
N GLN A 176 14.12 -12.72 23.04
CA GLN A 176 13.45 -12.61 21.76
C GLN A 176 14.40 -12.23 20.60
N GLY A 177 15.71 -12.11 20.85
CA GLY A 177 16.72 -11.83 19.83
C GLY A 177 16.87 -10.35 19.44
N ILE A 178 16.18 -9.44 20.12
CA ILE A 178 16.25 -7.99 19.83
C ILE A 178 17.44 -7.38 20.57
N SER A 179 18.24 -6.58 19.86
CA SER A 179 19.44 -5.94 20.41
C SER A 179 19.13 -4.99 21.58
N ILE A 180 19.92 -5.09 22.64
CA ILE A 180 19.81 -4.25 23.84
C ILE A 180 20.87 -3.14 23.79
N SER A 181 20.42 -1.92 24.02
CA SER A 181 21.25 -0.75 24.28
C SER A 181 21.31 -0.44 25.78
N TYR A 182 22.44 0.14 26.20
CA TYR A 182 22.74 0.37 27.61
C TYR A 182 23.11 1.82 27.88
N ARG A 183 22.64 2.35 29.02
CA ARG A 183 23.05 3.66 29.54
C ARG A 183 23.37 3.57 31.03
N SER A 184 24.54 4.06 31.44
CA SER A 184 24.86 4.17 32.87
C SER A 184 24.26 5.45 33.43
N ALA A 185 23.54 5.33 34.55
CA ALA A 185 23.03 6.46 35.32
C ALA A 185 23.85 6.71 36.60
N SER A 186 25.01 6.06 36.76
CA SER A 186 25.85 6.16 37.96
C SER A 186 27.34 6.00 37.61
N THR A 187 27.85 6.90 36.77
CA THR A 187 29.23 6.88 36.23
C THR A 187 30.31 6.99 37.31
N GLU A 188 29.99 7.55 38.48
CA GLU A 188 30.89 7.61 39.65
C GLU A 188 31.10 6.26 40.36
N VAL A 189 30.13 5.34 40.21
CA VAL A 189 30.13 4.03 40.89
C VAL A 189 30.59 2.92 39.94
N CYS A 190 30.21 3.01 38.67
CA CYS A 190 30.56 2.05 37.64
C CYS A 190 30.67 2.71 36.25
N SER A 191 31.62 2.23 35.44
CA SER A 191 31.65 2.58 34.01
C SER A 191 30.97 1.51 33.19
N LEU A 192 30.35 1.94 32.09
CA LEU A 192 29.69 1.08 31.12
C LEU A 192 30.29 1.37 29.75
N LYS A 193 30.74 0.32 29.06
CA LYS A 193 31.15 0.39 27.66
C LYS A 193 30.49 -0.76 26.91
N ASN A 194 29.69 -0.43 25.89
CA ASN A 194 28.82 -1.38 25.21
C ASN A 194 27.91 -2.08 26.25
N ASN A 195 28.03 -3.40 26.41
CA ASN A 195 27.30 -4.21 27.38
C ASN A 195 28.13 -4.58 28.63
N VAL A 196 29.35 -4.05 28.78
CA VAL A 196 30.26 -4.43 29.86
C VAL A 196 30.29 -3.36 30.95
N VAL A 197 29.90 -3.75 32.16
CA VAL A 197 29.96 -2.92 33.37
C VAL A 197 31.27 -3.19 34.10
N ARG A 198 31.99 -2.13 34.47
CA ARG A 198 33.18 -2.19 35.33
C ARG A 198 32.89 -1.51 36.66
N ALA A 199 33.13 -2.24 37.76
CA ALA A 199 32.97 -1.73 39.11
C ALA A 199 34.13 -0.78 39.48
N ILE A 200 33.83 0.47 39.80
CA ILE A 200 34.82 1.49 40.17
C ILE A 200 34.85 1.67 41.69
N LYS A 201 33.69 1.90 42.30
CA LYS A 201 33.57 2.20 43.73
C LYS A 201 32.42 1.42 44.36
N GLN A 202 32.53 1.14 45.65
CA GLN A 202 31.44 0.56 46.43
C GLN A 202 30.19 1.47 46.36
N GLY A 203 29.02 0.90 46.10
CA GLY A 203 27.78 1.67 45.91
C GLY A 203 26.71 0.94 45.10
N LYS A 204 25.66 1.67 44.70
CA LYS A 204 24.63 1.16 43.79
C LYS A 204 24.93 1.67 42.37
N CYS A 205 25.25 0.76 41.47
CA CYS A 205 25.43 1.03 40.06
C CYS A 205 24.07 0.91 39.36
N LYS A 206 23.53 2.03 38.85
CA LYS A 206 22.27 2.04 38.09
C LYS A 206 22.57 2.00 36.59
N VAL A 207 22.04 1.00 35.91
CA VAL A 207 22.15 0.84 34.45
C VAL A 207 20.76 0.73 33.87
N GLN A 208 20.48 1.51 32.82
CA GLN A 208 19.25 1.44 32.06
C GLN A 208 19.48 0.58 30.84
N LEU A 209 18.58 -0.38 30.63
CA LEU A 209 18.56 -1.26 29.47
C LEU A 209 17.38 -0.86 28.59
N PHE A 210 17.59 -0.83 27.29
CA PHE A 210 16.56 -0.50 26.32
C PHE A 210 16.65 -1.41 25.10
N ALA A 211 15.55 -2.08 24.76
CA ALA A 211 15.36 -2.76 23.48
C ALA A 211 14.15 -2.13 22.76
N PRO A 212 14.30 -1.76 21.47
CA PRO A 212 13.21 -1.14 20.70
C PRO A 212 12.04 -2.11 20.52
N ALA A 213 10.86 -1.57 20.22
CA ALA A 213 9.73 -2.36 19.75
C ALA A 213 10.02 -2.95 18.36
N SER A 214 9.43 -4.12 18.07
CA SER A 214 9.37 -4.71 16.73
C SER A 214 7.91 -4.98 16.35
N ASP A 215 7.68 -5.51 15.15
CA ASP A 215 6.35 -5.90 14.68
C ASP A 215 5.68 -6.97 15.57
N THR A 216 6.46 -7.69 16.39
CA THR A 216 5.99 -8.79 17.25
C THR A 216 6.14 -8.54 18.75
N TYR A 217 6.96 -7.56 19.17
CA TYR A 217 7.31 -7.38 20.58
C TYR A 217 7.26 -5.92 21.04
N ALA A 218 6.76 -5.71 22.26
CA ALA A 218 6.69 -4.38 22.88
C ALA A 218 8.10 -3.89 23.21
N MET A 219 8.29 -2.56 23.19
CA MET A 219 9.50 -1.94 23.72
C MET A 219 9.79 -2.43 25.14
N PHE A 220 11.05 -2.78 25.41
CA PHE A 220 11.50 -3.19 26.74
C PHE A 220 12.45 -2.16 27.34
N ALA A 221 12.14 -1.75 28.58
CA ALA A 221 12.98 -0.87 29.36
C ALA A 221 13.09 -1.37 30.80
N LEU A 222 14.31 -1.44 31.33
CA LEU A 222 14.57 -1.87 32.70
C LEU A 222 15.62 -0.99 33.37
N ASN A 223 15.33 -0.56 34.60
CA ASN A 223 16.31 0.05 35.49
C ASN A 223 16.97 -1.03 36.35
N TYR A 224 18.15 -1.46 35.96
CA TYR A 224 18.93 -2.48 36.66
C TYR A 224 19.83 -1.86 37.73
N ASN A 225 19.67 -2.32 38.98
CA ASN A 225 20.43 -1.86 40.13
C ASN A 225 21.43 -2.94 40.57
N LEU A 226 22.71 -2.76 40.22
CA LEU A 226 23.79 -3.66 40.61
C LEU A 226 24.46 -3.15 41.90
N ARG A 227 24.54 -3.99 42.93
CA ARG A 227 25.28 -3.69 44.16
C ARG A 227 26.77 -3.90 43.94
N ILE A 228 27.57 -2.85 44.08
CA ILE A 228 29.03 -2.97 44.13
C ILE A 228 29.46 -3.17 45.58
N SER A 229 29.99 -4.36 45.88
CA SER A 229 30.59 -4.67 47.19
C SER A 229 32.09 -4.43 47.17
N ARG A 230 32.69 -4.31 48.36
CA ARG A 230 34.14 -4.45 48.50
C ARG A 230 34.62 -5.78 47.92
#